data_AF-A0A7C1KZE1-F1
#
_entry.id   AF-A0A7C1KZE1-F1
#
_cell.length_a   1.000
_cell.length_b   1.000
_cell.length_c   1.000
_cell.angle_alpha   90.00
_cell.angle_beta   90.00
_cell.angle_gamma   90.00
#
_symmetry.space_group_name_H-M   'P 1'
#
loop_
_entity.id
_entity.type
_entity.pdbx_description
1 polymer ?
#
loop_
_entity_poly.entity_id
_entity_poly.type
_entity_poly.pdbx_seq_one_letter_code
_entity_poly.pdbx_strand_id
1 'polypeptide(L)' 'MNEQQLLKLKKEIDDAKSEISELKGTQKQLMKDLKEQWSCASLKEAETAHQKLTNEISKLSTQIEEGVKELNEKYEL' A
#
# COMPACT_ATOMS: atom_id res chain seq x y z
N MET A 1 -8.44 -7.17 -43.78
CA MET A 1 -7.56 -7.74 -42.75
C MET A 1 -6.84 -8.93 -43.38
N ASN A 2 -5.51 -8.95 -43.38
CA ASN A 2 -4.72 -10.01 -44.02
C ASN A 2 -4.18 -11.02 -42.99
N GLU A 3 -3.64 -12.14 -43.47
CA GLU A 3 -3.13 -13.23 -42.61
C GLU A 3 -2.03 -12.77 -41.64
N GLN A 4 -1.15 -11.86 -42.07
CA GLN A 4 -0.11 -11.29 -41.21
C GLN A 4 -0.69 -10.45 -40.07
N GLN A 5 -1.74 -9.67 -40.33
CA GLN A 5 -2.44 -8.91 -39.29
C GLN A 5 -3.14 -9.84 -38.31
N LEU A 6 -3.74 -10.94 -38.78
CA LEU A 6 -4.34 -11.96 -37.91
C LEU A 6 -3.30 -12.65 -37.03
N LEU A 7 -2.14 -12.99 -37.59
CA LEU A 7 -1.05 -13.61 -36.83
C LEU A 7 -0.51 -12.67 -35.74
N LYS A 8 -0.39 -11.37 -36.07
CA LYS A 8 0.03 -10.33 -35.11
C LYS A 8 -0.98 -10.18 -33.98
N LEU A 9 -2.27 -10.06 -34.31
CA LEU A 9 -3.35 -9.97 -33.31
C LEU A 9 -3.38 -11.20 -32.40
N LYS A 10 -3.19 -12.39 -32.95
CA LYS A 10 -3.12 -13.63 -32.15
C LYS A 10 -1.95 -13.57 -31.15
N LYS A 11 -0.78 -13.13 -31.60
CA LYS A 11 0.38 -12.97 -30.72
C LYS A 11 0.11 -11.94 -29.62
N GLU A 12 -0.44 -10.79 -29.95
CA GLU A 12 -0.81 -9.76 -28.97
C GLU A 12 -1.81 -10.29 -27.93
N ILE A 13 -2.78 -11.12 -28.34
CA ILE A 13 -3.73 -11.77 -27.43
C ILE A 13 -3.02 -12.75 -26.49
N ASP A 14 -2.09 -13.56 -27.01
CA ASP A 14 -1.40 -14.57 -26.22
C ASP A 14 -0.38 -13.94 -25.25
N ASP A 15 0.29 -12.86 -25.67
CA ASP A 15 1.15 -12.04 -24.82
C ASP A 15 0.32 -11.40 -23.68
N ALA A 16 -0.82 -10.77 -24.01
CA ALA A 16 -1.70 -10.16 -23.01
C ALA A 16 -2.28 -11.18 -22.00
N LYS A 17 -2.59 -12.41 -22.44
CA LYS A 17 -3.02 -13.48 -21.52
C LYS A 17 -1.92 -13.88 -20.54
N SER A 18 -0.68 -13.91 -21.02
CA SER A 18 0.47 -14.24 -20.18
C SER A 18 0.68 -13.16 -19.13
N GLU A 19 0.66 -11.88 -19.54
CA GLU A 19 0.76 -10.73 -18.64
C GLU A 19 -0.38 -10.72 -17.59
N ILE A 20 -1.63 -10.98 -17.99
CA ILE A 20 -2.76 -11.09 -17.05
C ILE A 20 -2.51 -12.16 -15.99
N SER A 21 -1.90 -13.28 -16.39
CA SER A 21 -1.63 -14.40 -15.48
C SER A 21 -0.55 -14.04 -14.46
N GLU A 22 0.50 -13.36 -14.90
CA GLU A 22 1.58 -12.84 -14.04
C GLU A 22 1.07 -11.78 -13.06
N LEU A 23 0.26 -10.83 -13.54
CA LEU A 23 -0.35 -9.79 -12.72
C LEU A 23 -1.27 -10.38 -11.66
N LYS A 24 -2.08 -11.39 -12.00
CA LYS A 24 -2.93 -12.10 -11.01
C LYS A 24 -2.10 -12.82 -9.95
N GLY A 25 -0.99 -13.45 -10.35
CA GLY A 25 -0.05 -14.08 -9.42
C GLY A 25 0.52 -13.07 -8.44
N THR A 26 1.01 -11.94 -8.95
CA THR A 26 1.54 -10.83 -8.16
C THR A 26 0.51 -10.25 -7.21
N GLN A 27 -0.71 -9.97 -7.70
CA GLN A 27 -1.82 -9.48 -6.88
C GLN A 27 -2.12 -10.43 -5.72
N LYS A 28 -2.17 -11.74 -5.98
CA LYS A 28 -2.44 -12.74 -4.94
C LYS A 28 -1.34 -12.78 -3.88
N GLN A 29 -0.08 -12.66 -4.29
CA GLN A 29 1.04 -12.61 -3.35
C GLN A 29 0.99 -11.35 -2.49
N LEU A 30 0.78 -10.17 -3.09
CA LEU A 30 0.65 -8.91 -2.36
C LEU A 30 -0.50 -8.95 -1.34
N MET A 31 -1.65 -9.50 -1.72
CA MET A 31 -2.78 -9.66 -0.80
C MET A 31 -2.49 -10.65 0.34
N LYS A 32 -1.70 -11.69 0.08
CA LYS A 32 -1.24 -12.63 1.10
C LYS A 32 -0.30 -11.92 2.09
N ASP A 33 0.67 -11.18 1.59
CA ASP A 33 1.62 -10.41 2.42
C ASP A 33 0.88 -9.35 3.26
N LEU A 34 -0.11 -8.68 2.68
CA LEU A 34 -0.96 -7.73 3.38
C LEU A 34 -1.68 -8.37 4.58
N LYS A 35 -2.18 -9.59 4.39
CA LYS A 35 -2.87 -10.33 5.44
C LYS A 35 -1.90 -10.89 6.48
N GLU A 36 -0.77 -11.45 6.07
CA GLU A 36 0.16 -12.14 6.97
C GLU A 36 1.04 -11.17 7.77
N GLN A 37 1.54 -10.11 7.14
CA GLN A 37 2.43 -9.15 7.80
C GLN A 37 1.66 -8.03 8.51
N TRP A 38 0.55 -7.58 7.92
CA TRP A 38 -0.17 -6.39 8.38
C TRP A 38 -1.55 -6.72 8.94
N SER A 39 -1.94 -7.99 8.98
CA SER A 39 -3.28 -8.43 9.44
C SER A 39 -4.44 -7.71 8.74
N CYS A 40 -4.20 -7.23 7.52
CA CYS A 40 -5.19 -6.50 6.72
C CYS A 40 -5.72 -7.40 5.60
N ALA A 41 -7.02 -7.63 5.56
CA ALA A 41 -7.67 -8.49 4.56
C ALA A 41 -7.99 -7.75 3.26
N SER A 42 -7.92 -6.42 3.26
CA SER A 42 -8.16 -5.58 2.08
C SER A 42 -7.25 -4.37 2.04
N LEU A 43 -7.04 -3.81 0.85
CA LEU A 43 -6.33 -2.55 0.67
C LEU A 43 -6.97 -1.41 1.48
N LYS A 44 -8.31 -1.38 1.54
CA LYS A 44 -9.07 -0.39 2.31
C LYS A 44 -8.81 -0.49 3.82
N GLU A 45 -8.69 -1.71 4.35
CA GLU A 45 -8.30 -1.91 5.75
C GLU A 45 -6.89 -1.40 6.01
N ALA A 46 -5.95 -1.67 5.09
CA ALA A 46 -4.59 -1.18 5.19
C ALA A 46 -4.51 0.35 5.16
N GLU A 47 -5.24 1.01 4.25
CA GLU A 47 -5.36 2.47 4.18
C GLU A 47 -5.92 3.05 5.49
N THR A 48 -6.96 2.40 6.04
CA THR A 48 -7.58 2.82 7.30
C THR A 48 -6.60 2.67 8.46
N ALA A 49 -5.87 1.56 8.54
CA ALA A 49 -4.87 1.31 9.57
C ALA A 49 -3.72 2.33 9.48
N HIS A 50 -3.21 2.58 8.28
CA HIS A 50 -2.18 3.58 8.02
C HIS A 50 -2.62 4.98 8.48
N GLN A 51 -3.85 5.38 8.15
CA GLN A 51 -4.38 6.68 8.54
C GLN A 51 -4.54 6.81 10.06
N LYS A 52 -4.98 5.74 10.75
CA LYS A 52 -5.06 5.72 12.22
C LYS A 52 -3.68 5.89 12.86
N LEU A 53 -2.70 5.10 12.42
CA LEU A 53 -1.33 5.16 12.92
C LEU A 53 -0.70 6.54 12.68
N THR A 54 -0.92 7.12 11.50
CA THR A 54 -0.45 8.48 11.17
C THR A 54 -1.03 9.53 12.12
N ASN A 55 -2.33 9.43 12.41
CA ASN A 55 -2.99 10.34 13.35
C ASN A 55 -2.48 10.15 14.79
N GLU A 56 -2.22 8.92 15.21
CA GLU A 56 -1.65 8.62 16.54
C GLU A 56 -0.23 9.18 16.68
N ILE A 57 0.62 9.01 15.65
CA ILE A 57 1.96 9.60 15.61
C ILE A 57 1.89 11.12 15.72
N SER A 58 0.99 11.76 14.97
CA SER A 58 0.80 13.21 15.05
C SER A 58 0.40 13.67 16.44
N LYS A 59 -0.55 12.97 17.08
CA LYS A 59 -0.99 13.29 18.45
C LYS A 59 0.13 13.14 19.46
N LEU A 60 0.87 12.03 19.40
CA LEU A 60 2.01 11.77 20.29
C LEU A 60 3.10 12.83 20.09
N SER A 61 3.35 13.25 18.85
CA SER A 61 4.33 14.31 18.56
C SER A 61 3.92 15.64 19.20
N THR A 62 2.65 16.03 19.07
CA THR A 62 2.12 17.23 19.76
C THR A 62 2.23 17.12 21.27
N GLN A 63 1.89 15.98 21.86
CA GLN A 63 2.01 15.76 23.30
C GLN A 63 3.46 15.84 23.80
N ILE A 64 4.41 15.34 23.00
CA ILE A 64 5.84 15.47 23.30
C ILE A 64 6.26 16.93 23.24
N GLU A 65 5.87 17.67 22.20
CA GLU A 65 6.18 19.10 22.07
C GLU A 65 5.62 19.93 23.23
N GLU A 66 4.36 19.68 23.60
CA GLU A 66 3.71 20.31 24.75
C GLU A 66 4.44 19.97 26.06
N GLY A 67 4.75 18.69 26.29
CA GLY A 67 5.47 18.26 27.48
C GLY A 67 6.89 18.84 27.57
N VAL A 68 7.60 18.94 26.45
CA VAL A 68 8.92 19.60 26.39
C VAL A 68 8.79 21.09 26.71
N LYS A 69 7.78 21.76 26.17
CA LYS A 69 7.52 23.17 26.45
C LYS A 69 7.21 23.39 27.93
N GLU A 70 6.34 22.57 28.53
CA GLU A 70 6.03 22.64 29.96
C GLU A 70 7.28 22.40 30.83
N LEU A 71 8.16 21.47 30.44
CA LEU A 71 9.42 21.23 31.15
C LEU A 71 10.36 22.43 31.06
N ASN A 72 10.51 23.04 29.88
CA ASN A 72 11.33 24.23 29.71
C ASN A 72 10.80 25.41 30.51
N GLU A 73 9.47 25.61 30.53
CA GLU A 73 8.84 26.66 31.34
C GLU A 73 8.99 26.42 32.84
N LYS A 74 8.86 25.16 33.29
CA LYS A 74 8.91 24.82 34.72
C LYS A 74 10.32 24.82 35.30
N TYR A 75 11.32 24.48 34.51
CA TYR A 75 12.71 24.33 34.96
C TYR A 75 13.66 25.38 34.38
N GLU A 76 13.15 26.36 33.63
CA GLU A 76 13.94 27.43 32.97
C GLU A 76 15.17 26.88 32.21
N LEU A 77 14.99 25.74 31.53
CA LEU A 77 16.01 25.14 30.66
C LEU A 77 16.16 25.90 29.34
#